data_AF-A0A970EE97-F1
#
_entry.id   AF-A0A970EE97-F1
#
_cell.length_a   1.000
_cell.length_b   1.000
_cell.length_c   1.000
_cell.angle_alpha   90.00
_cell.angle_beta   90.00
_cell.angle_gamma   90.00
#
_symmetry.space_group_name_H-M   'P 1'
#
loop_
_entity.id
_entity.type
_entity.pdbx_description
1 polymer ?
#
loop_
_entity_poly.entity_id
_entity_poly.type
_entity_poly.pdbx_seq_one_letter_code
_entity_poly.pdbx_strand_id
1 'polypeptide(L)'
;LPGPKELRTDIIQAVKFNDKETLIKFCQGIQHASPVDSYVTPMPWGMPGYNDEVIMAAGTFIAGASIELSADAPIREPYICYLQGGLTYESAKIQILNAVKESLMK
;
A
#
# COMPACT_ATOMS: atom_id res chain seq x y z
N LEU A 1 13.52 -8.72 1.32
CA LEU A 1 12.86 -7.61 0.60
C LEU A 1 13.81 -7.21 -0.51
N PRO A 2 13.39 -7.19 -1.78
CA PRO A 2 14.29 -6.90 -2.88
C PRO A 2 14.79 -5.46 -2.83
N GLY A 3 16.10 -5.28 -2.98
CA GLY A 3 16.73 -3.96 -3.06
C GLY A 3 16.39 -3.22 -4.37
N PRO A 4 16.61 -1.90 -4.44
CA PRO A 4 16.31 -1.10 -5.63
C PRO A 4 17.20 -1.40 -6.85
N LYS A 5 18.34 -2.09 -6.65
CA LYS A 5 19.29 -2.45 -7.71
C LYS A 5 19.26 -3.94 -8.07
N GLU A 6 18.41 -4.73 -7.41
CA GLU A 6 18.28 -6.15 -7.69
C GLU A 6 17.40 -6.38 -8.91
N LEU A 7 17.71 -7.44 -9.68
CA LEU A 7 16.89 -7.86 -10.81
C LEU A 7 15.48 -8.21 -10.35
N ARG A 8 14.46 -7.74 -11.07
CA ARG A 8 13.05 -7.97 -10.76
C ARG A 8 12.42 -8.93 -11.76
N THR A 9 11.59 -9.83 -11.24
CA THR A 9 10.79 -10.78 -12.04
C THR A 9 9.29 -10.53 -11.91
N ASP A 10 8.89 -9.64 -11.01
CA ASP A 10 7.51 -9.18 -10.80
C ASP A 10 7.50 -7.67 -10.47
N ILE A 11 6.30 -7.13 -10.25
CA ILE A 11 6.06 -5.72 -9.89
C ILE A 11 5.93 -5.50 -8.37
N ILE A 12 6.10 -6.54 -7.55
CA ILE A 12 5.84 -6.47 -6.12
C ILE A 12 7.02 -5.82 -5.42
N GLN A 13 6.74 -4.79 -4.63
CA GLN A 13 7.69 -4.18 -3.71
C GLN A 13 7.20 -4.36 -2.28
N ALA A 14 7.90 -5.20 -1.53
CA ALA A 14 7.64 -5.35 -0.10
C ALA A 14 8.47 -4.36 0.73
N VAL A 15 7.86 -3.70 1.71
CA VAL A 15 8.46 -2.73 2.63
C VAL A 15 8.14 -3.13 4.06
N LYS A 16 9.16 -3.28 4.92
CA LYS A 16 9.01 -3.66 6.33
C LYS A 16 8.99 -2.42 7.21
N PHE A 17 7.92 -2.22 7.97
CA PHE A 17 7.74 -1.07 8.85
C PHE A 17 8.17 -1.34 10.30
N ASN A 18 8.05 -2.58 10.78
CA ASN A 18 8.24 -2.96 12.19
C ASN A 18 7.29 -2.25 13.19
N ASP A 19 6.32 -1.48 12.69
CA ASP A 19 5.32 -0.79 13.50
C ASP A 19 3.95 -0.87 12.83
N LYS A 20 2.92 -1.22 13.61
CA LYS A 20 1.55 -1.40 13.15
C LYS A 20 0.94 -0.09 12.67
N GLU A 21 1.12 0.98 13.42
CA GLU A 21 0.46 2.27 13.15
C GLU A 21 1.03 2.92 11.89
N THR A 22 2.36 2.90 11.75
CA THR A 22 3.06 3.42 10.58
C THR A 22 2.64 2.68 9.30
N LEU A 23 2.50 1.34 9.35
CA LEU A 23 1.98 0.54 8.25
C LEU A 23 0.57 0.97 7.84
N ILE A 24 -0.33 1.13 8.82
CA ILE A 24 -1.73 1.52 8.58
C ILE A 24 -1.78 2.92 7.95
N LYS A 25 -1.09 3.90 8.54
CA LYS A 25 -1.02 5.28 8.00
C LYS A 25 -0.43 5.32 6.59
N PHE A 26 0.57 4.50 6.31
CA PHE A 26 1.12 4.40 4.96
C PHE A 26 0.08 3.90 3.95
N CYS A 27 -0.66 2.84 4.26
CA CYS A 27 -1.72 2.33 3.38
C CYS A 27 -2.86 3.36 3.21
N GLN A 28 -3.26 4.03 4.30
CA GLN A 28 -4.24 5.13 4.24
C GLN A 28 -3.77 6.26 3.34
N GLY A 29 -2.51 6.67 3.44
CA GLY A 29 -1.94 7.71 2.56
C GLY A 29 -1.83 7.30 1.10
N ILE A 30 -1.63 6.01 0.78
CA ILE A 30 -1.74 5.51 -0.60
C ILE A 30 -3.19 5.69 -1.10
N GLN A 31 -4.19 5.30 -0.30
CA GLN A 31 -5.61 5.47 -0.66
C GLN A 31 -5.96 6.95 -0.84
N HIS A 32 -5.59 7.81 0.11
CA HIS A 32 -5.89 9.24 0.05
C HIS A 32 -5.23 9.96 -1.14
N ALA A 33 -4.13 9.43 -1.66
CA ALA A 33 -3.46 9.96 -2.84
C ALA A 33 -3.94 9.33 -4.16
N SER A 34 -4.82 8.32 -4.11
CA SER A 34 -5.33 7.61 -5.29
C SER A 34 -6.33 8.46 -6.10
N PRO A 35 -6.51 8.18 -7.41
CA PRO A 35 -7.45 8.93 -8.24
C PRO A 35 -8.93 8.61 -7.97
N VAL A 36 -9.24 7.42 -7.46
CA VAL A 36 -10.60 6.95 -7.15
C VAL A 36 -10.72 6.67 -5.65
N ASP A 37 -11.87 7.01 -5.07
CA ASP A 37 -12.19 6.77 -3.65
C ASP A 37 -11.15 7.30 -2.64
N SER A 38 -10.47 8.40 -2.98
CA SER A 38 -9.47 9.03 -2.11
C SER A 38 -10.02 9.60 -0.80
N TYR A 39 -11.34 9.77 -0.70
CA TYR A 39 -12.01 10.19 0.53
C TYR A 39 -12.33 9.02 1.47
N VAL A 40 -12.13 7.77 1.04
CA VAL A 40 -12.35 6.57 1.84
C VAL A 40 -11.08 6.24 2.61
N THR A 41 -11.20 6.05 3.93
CA THR A 41 -10.08 5.66 4.77
C THR A 41 -10.09 4.14 4.99
N PRO A 42 -9.08 3.40 4.50
CA PRO A 42 -9.01 1.97 4.69
C PRO A 42 -8.71 1.64 6.15
N MET A 43 -9.31 0.56 6.63
CA MET A 43 -9.09 0.01 7.96
C MET A 43 -8.80 -1.49 7.85
N PRO A 44 -8.02 -2.07 8.78
CA PRO A 44 -7.91 -3.52 8.90
C PRO A 44 -9.27 -4.19 8.97
N TRP A 45 -9.47 -5.26 8.21
CA TRP A 45 -10.67 -6.06 8.25
C TRP A 45 -10.36 -7.55 8.07
N GLY A 46 -11.18 -8.41 8.67
CA GLY A 46 -11.10 -9.86 8.56
C GLY A 46 -11.53 -10.36 7.18
N MET A 47 -10.64 -10.22 6.19
CA MET A 47 -10.88 -10.69 4.82
C MET A 47 -11.04 -12.22 4.80
N PRO A 48 -12.11 -12.78 4.18
CA PRO A 48 -12.30 -14.22 4.10
C PRO A 48 -11.09 -14.94 3.49
N GLY A 49 -10.61 -16.00 4.15
CA GLY A 49 -9.44 -16.77 3.72
C GLY A 49 -8.12 -16.34 4.34
N TYR A 50 -8.08 -15.24 5.09
CA TYR A 50 -6.91 -14.81 5.86
C TYR A 50 -7.10 -15.07 7.36
N ASN A 51 -6.02 -15.47 8.04
CA ASN A 51 -6.03 -15.70 9.49
C ASN A 51 -5.87 -14.40 10.29
N ASP A 52 -5.23 -13.40 9.70
CA ASP A 52 -4.98 -12.09 10.28
C ASP A 52 -5.83 -11.04 9.55
N GLU A 53 -6.17 -9.94 10.22
CA GLU A 53 -6.78 -8.80 9.54
C GLU A 53 -5.87 -8.28 8.43
N VAL A 54 -6.46 -7.84 7.33
CA VAL A 54 -5.74 -7.26 6.19
C VAL A 54 -6.22 -5.84 5.99
N ILE A 55 -5.28 -4.93 5.73
CA ILE A 55 -5.58 -3.59 5.22
C ILE A 55 -5.26 -3.54 3.73
N MET A 56 -6.07 -2.83 2.95
CA MET A 56 -5.88 -2.66 1.51
C MET A 56 -6.25 -1.23 1.08
N ALA A 57 -5.35 -0.62 0.33
CA ALA A 57 -5.56 0.59 -0.45
C ALA A 57 -5.71 0.20 -1.93
N ALA A 58 -6.87 0.52 -2.50
CA ALA A 58 -7.31 0.07 -3.82
C ALA A 58 -8.14 1.16 -4.53
N GLY A 59 -7.67 2.41 -4.50
CA GLY A 59 -8.29 3.54 -5.20
C GLY A 59 -8.10 3.51 -6.72
N THR A 60 -8.49 2.39 -7.32
CA THR A 60 -8.23 2.02 -8.72
C THR A 60 -9.46 2.22 -9.59
N PHE A 61 -9.29 2.60 -10.86
CA PHE A 61 -10.39 2.73 -11.82
C PHE A 61 -11.10 1.40 -12.08
N ILE A 62 -10.34 0.30 -12.16
CA ILE A 62 -10.89 -1.05 -12.28
C ILE A 62 -10.76 -1.75 -10.93
N ALA A 63 -11.88 -2.22 -10.38
CA ALA A 63 -11.92 -2.84 -9.06
C ALA A 63 -10.93 -4.02 -8.96
N GLY A 64 -9.97 -3.90 -8.03
CA GLY A 64 -8.96 -4.93 -7.76
C GLY A 64 -7.80 -4.99 -8.77
N ALA A 65 -7.66 -4.00 -9.66
CA ALA A 65 -6.56 -3.96 -10.61
C ALA A 65 -5.22 -3.62 -9.92
N SER A 66 -4.37 -4.62 -9.70
CA SER A 66 -3.06 -4.44 -9.06
C SER A 66 -1.95 -3.90 -9.98
N ILE A 67 -2.29 -3.60 -11.25
CA ILE A 67 -1.41 -2.84 -12.16
C ILE A 67 -1.58 -1.33 -11.97
N GLU A 68 -2.71 -0.91 -11.42
CA GLU A 68 -2.87 0.43 -10.84
C GLU A 68 -2.21 0.44 -9.45
N LEU A 69 -1.81 1.62 -8.97
CA LEU A 69 -1.09 1.67 -7.71
C LEU A 69 -2.00 1.19 -6.57
N SER A 70 -1.53 0.20 -5.83
CA SER A 70 -2.24 -0.39 -4.70
C SER A 70 -1.25 -0.83 -3.63
N ALA A 71 -1.73 -0.88 -2.39
CA ALA A 71 -0.94 -1.31 -1.24
C ALA A 71 -1.78 -2.19 -0.33
N ASP A 72 -1.26 -3.34 0.08
CA ASP A 72 -1.96 -4.24 0.99
C ASP A 72 -0.99 -4.90 1.98
N ALA A 73 -1.51 -5.26 3.15
CA ALA A 73 -0.71 -5.83 4.22
C ALA A 73 -1.54 -6.64 5.22
N PRO A 74 -1.07 -7.84 5.62
CA PRO A 74 -1.59 -8.48 6.82
C PRO A 74 -1.11 -7.74 8.07
N ILE A 75 -2.01 -7.54 9.04
CA ILE A 75 -1.73 -6.86 10.30
C ILE A 75 -1.08 -7.83 11.29
N ARG A 76 0.19 -8.14 11.01
CA ARG A 76 1.04 -8.98 11.86
C ARG A 76 2.49 -8.57 11.75
N GLU A 77 3.29 -8.90 12.76
CA GLU A 77 4.74 -8.67 12.70
C GLU A 77 5.40 -9.45 11.54
N PRO A 78 6.38 -8.84 10.84
CA PRO A 78 7.03 -7.57 11.13
C PRO A 78 6.42 -6.36 10.37
N TYR A 79 5.11 -6.37 10.13
CA TYR A 79 4.34 -5.30 9.48
C TYR A 79 4.89 -4.97 8.09
N ILE A 80 4.73 -5.92 7.17
CA ILE A 80 5.20 -5.81 5.79
C ILE A 80 4.05 -5.35 4.91
N CYS A 81 4.23 -4.22 4.23
CA CYS A 81 3.37 -3.75 3.15
C CYS A 81 3.85 -4.31 1.81
N TYR A 82 2.91 -4.75 0.98
CA TYR A 82 3.12 -5.09 -0.41
C TYR A 82 2.56 -3.94 -1.26
N LEU A 83 3.45 -3.23 -1.94
CA LEU A 83 3.13 -2.14 -2.84
C LEU A 83 3.39 -2.62 -4.27
N GLN A 84 2.44 -2.39 -5.17
CA GLN A 84 2.60 -2.74 -6.58
C GLN A 84 1.82 -1.79 -7.50
N GLY A 85 2.14 -1.88 -8.78
CA GLY A 85 1.44 -1.16 -9.83
C GLY A 85 1.83 0.32 -9.91
N GLY A 86 1.02 1.06 -10.67
CA GLY A 86 1.26 2.44 -11.05
C GLY A 86 1.19 2.59 -12.56
N LEU A 87 0.06 3.10 -13.07
CA LEU A 87 -0.14 3.30 -14.51
C LEU A 87 0.88 4.26 -15.12
N THR A 88 1.33 5.24 -14.34
CA THR A 88 2.40 6.15 -14.71
C THR A 88 3.38 6.26 -13.55
N TYR A 89 4.66 6.45 -13.87
CA TYR A 89 5.69 6.64 -12.86
C TYR A 89 5.40 7.87 -11.98
N GLU A 90 4.89 8.94 -12.59
CA GLU A 90 4.59 10.20 -11.93
C GLU A 90 3.49 10.03 -10.88
N SER A 91 2.39 9.34 -11.24
CA SER A 91 1.29 9.10 -10.31
C SER A 91 1.72 8.19 -9.16
N ALA A 92 2.51 7.14 -9.45
CA ALA A 92 3.05 6.27 -8.42
C ALA A 92 3.96 7.04 -7.46
N LYS A 93 4.88 7.83 -7.99
CA LYS A 93 5.82 8.63 -7.20
C LYS A 93 5.08 9.64 -6.30
N ILE A 94 4.08 10.36 -6.81
CA ILE A 94 3.32 11.33 -6.02
C ILE A 94 2.58 10.63 -4.88
N GLN A 95 1.91 9.52 -5.17
CA GLN A 95 1.17 8.75 -4.17
C GLN A 95 2.09 8.22 -3.06
N ILE A 96 3.24 7.64 -3.44
CA ILE A 96 4.23 7.14 -2.47
C ILE A 96 4.78 8.27 -1.60
N LEU A 97 5.11 9.44 -2.18
CA LEU A 97 5.61 10.58 -1.42
C LEU A 97 4.57 11.10 -0.41
N ASN A 98 3.30 11.15 -0.80
CA ASN A 98 2.20 11.53 0.10
C ASN A 98 2.01 10.50 1.22
N ALA A 99 2.03 9.20 0.88
CA ALA A 99 1.93 8.12 1.87
C ALA A 99 3.07 8.13 2.88
N VAL A 100 4.31 8.37 2.43
CA VAL A 100 5.47 8.54 3.32
C VAL A 100 5.25 9.74 4.23
N LYS A 101 4.82 10.89 3.68
CA LYS A 101 4.56 12.10 4.47
C LYS A 101 3.51 11.84 5.56
N GLU A 102 2.40 11.19 5.22
CA GLU A 102 1.32 10.86 6.16
C GLU A 102 1.78 9.87 7.24
N SER A 103 2.56 8.85 6.87
CA SER A 103 3.10 7.86 7.81
C SER A 103 4.11 8.43 8.82
N LEU A 104 4.78 9.54 8.48
CA LEU A 104 5.77 10.20 9.34
C LEU A 104 5.19 11.36 10.17
N MET A 105 3.94 11.76 9.90
CA MET A 105 3.27 12.79 10.68
C MET A 105 2.81 12.23 12.04
N LYS A 106 3.15 12.95 13.11
CA LYS A 106 2.72 12.64 14.48
C LYS A 106 1.26 13.00 14.70
#